data_AF-A0A1A8X0Y7-F1
#
_entry.id   AF-A0A1A8X0Y7-F1
#
_cell.length_a   1.000
_cell.length_b   1.000
_cell.length_c   1.000
_cell.angle_alpha   90.00
_cell.angle_beta   90.00
_cell.angle_gamma   90.00
#
_symmetry.space_group_name_H-M   'P 1'
#
loop_
_entity.id
_entity.type
_entity.pdbx_description
1 polymer ?
#
loop_
_entity_poly.entity_id
_entity_poly.type
_entity_poly.pdbx_seq_one_letter_code
_entity_poly.pdbx_strand_id
1 'polypeptide(L)'
;DGEMPYLPSFRNYNDLSNPYYSSYGNDKKCENLQDKLIEYKGIEDICLSLSGIFNKIDKFQSNILFDDDLCSLVNYWLYDRVFNKVVHKKGKKKVDEVILIISNYFRDFAKPNKCSIQFELCFQDDFKKAKSLFDFATNYPAIQNYLGKPDYVCTQAFNKYITENINLYQKIEGECENKTKKIFCKLLTSIYSKYGKDKILQLKCDNVQSTSKSLAPKHQEGDLDQSFALSGTGDYTSSSSNTAVASILPLLGISFTTFFLYKFTSIGTWINPKIGSIKKVIKNLYEDNDKSINNSENIDIDFENQEVNMQYHSWGNY
;
A
#
# COMPACT_ATOMS: atom_id res chain seq x y z
N ASP A 1 -21.11 3.17 -2.88
CA ASP A 1 -19.91 2.49 -2.33
C ASP A 1 -20.24 1.19 -1.59
N GLY A 2 -21.25 0.43 -2.01
CA GLY A 2 -21.80 -0.66 -1.20
C GLY A 2 -20.94 -1.91 -1.13
N GLU A 3 -20.12 -2.18 -2.16
CA GLU A 3 -19.46 -3.47 -2.35
C GLU A 3 -17.99 -3.47 -1.91
N MET A 4 -17.32 -2.35 -2.13
CA MET A 4 -15.88 -2.21 -1.94
C MET A 4 -15.39 -2.62 -0.54
N PRO A 5 -16.04 -2.22 0.57
CA PRO A 5 -15.59 -2.62 1.91
C PRO A 5 -15.69 -4.13 2.19
N TYR A 6 -16.51 -4.85 1.43
CA TYR A 6 -16.72 -6.29 1.61
C TYR A 6 -15.81 -7.14 0.75
N LEU A 7 -15.02 -6.53 -0.15
CA LEU A 7 -14.06 -7.25 -0.97
C LEU A 7 -12.90 -7.81 -0.11
N PRO A 8 -12.40 -9.03 -0.41
CA PRO A 8 -11.36 -9.72 0.36
C PRO A 8 -10.14 -8.87 0.74
N SER A 9 -9.53 -8.13 -0.21
CA SER A 9 -8.33 -7.35 0.04
C SER A 9 -8.58 -6.22 1.05
N PHE A 10 -9.73 -5.55 0.96
CA PHE A 10 -10.13 -4.49 1.89
C PHE A 10 -10.31 -5.04 3.31
N ARG A 11 -10.96 -6.21 3.43
CA ARG A 11 -11.08 -6.92 4.72
C ARG A 11 -9.71 -7.30 5.27
N ASN A 12 -8.85 -7.91 4.47
CA ASN A 12 -7.51 -8.31 4.87
C ASN A 12 -6.69 -7.14 5.46
N TYR A 13 -6.71 -5.96 4.83
CA TYR A 13 -5.99 -4.79 5.35
C TYR A 13 -6.65 -4.17 6.59
N ASN A 14 -7.98 -4.21 6.68
CA ASN A 14 -8.71 -3.79 7.88
C ASN A 14 -8.36 -4.69 9.06
N ASP A 15 -8.33 -6.01 8.83
CA ASP A 15 -7.99 -7.02 9.83
C ASP A 15 -6.54 -6.84 10.30
N LEU A 16 -5.56 -6.72 9.39
CA LEU A 16 -4.16 -6.42 9.76
C LEU A 16 -4.00 -5.09 10.48
N SER A 17 -4.90 -4.13 10.25
CA SER A 17 -4.87 -2.82 10.91
C SER A 17 -5.62 -2.79 12.23
N ASN A 18 -6.17 -3.92 12.69
CA ASN A 18 -6.90 -4.01 13.94
C ASN A 18 -5.97 -3.73 15.14
N PRO A 19 -6.32 -2.78 16.04
CA PRO A 19 -5.54 -2.48 17.24
C PRO A 19 -5.27 -3.68 18.16
N TYR A 20 -6.07 -4.75 18.04
CA TYR A 20 -5.83 -6.04 18.68
C TYR A 20 -4.39 -6.52 18.49
N TYR A 21 -3.82 -6.40 17.28
CA TYR A 21 -2.45 -6.85 17.04
C TYR A 21 -1.43 -6.02 17.79
N SER A 22 -1.58 -4.70 17.81
CA SER A 22 -0.67 -3.80 18.52
C SER A 22 -0.54 -4.15 20.01
N SER A 23 -1.60 -4.68 20.64
CA SER A 23 -1.57 -5.14 22.05
C SER A 23 -0.69 -6.36 22.31
N TYR A 24 -0.28 -7.08 21.27
CA TYR A 24 0.69 -8.19 21.34
C TYR A 24 2.05 -7.81 20.75
N GLY A 25 2.29 -6.52 20.54
CA GLY A 25 3.57 -6.01 20.07
C GLY A 25 4.69 -6.22 21.09
N ASN A 26 5.93 -5.96 20.66
CA ASN A 26 7.10 -5.98 21.54
C ASN A 26 7.53 -4.54 21.87
N ASP A 27 7.00 -3.98 22.97
CA ASP A 27 7.23 -2.58 23.37
C ASP A 27 8.71 -2.23 23.39
N LYS A 28 9.52 -2.97 24.16
CA LYS A 28 10.96 -2.71 24.29
C LYS A 28 11.69 -2.73 22.95
N LYS A 29 11.39 -3.68 22.05
CA LYS A 29 12.03 -3.69 20.72
C LYS A 29 11.55 -2.53 19.86
N CYS A 30 10.30 -2.13 19.99
CA CYS A 30 9.70 -1.05 19.21
C CYS A 30 10.15 0.34 19.65
N GLU A 31 10.29 0.58 20.96
CA GLU A 31 10.97 1.76 21.51
C GLU A 31 12.40 1.88 20.94
N ASN A 32 13.18 0.79 21.02
CA ASN A 32 14.55 0.76 20.46
C ASN A 32 14.59 1.02 18.94
N LEU A 33 13.58 0.59 18.20
CA LEU A 33 13.48 0.84 16.76
C LEU A 33 13.12 2.32 16.49
N GLN A 34 12.21 2.87 17.28
CA GLN A 34 11.83 4.29 17.22
C GLN A 34 13.02 5.19 17.53
N ASP A 35 13.88 4.84 18.49
CA ASP A 35 15.11 5.58 18.81
C ASP A 35 16.10 5.60 17.64
N LYS A 36 16.23 4.48 16.91
CA LYS A 36 17.09 4.41 15.70
C LYS A 36 16.54 5.23 14.54
N LEU A 37 15.24 5.46 14.53
CA LEU A 37 14.51 6.20 13.51
C LEU A 37 13.85 7.45 14.13
N ILE A 38 14.55 8.13 15.05
CA ILE A 38 14.00 9.22 15.90
C ILE A 38 13.34 10.35 15.10
N GLU A 39 13.82 10.55 13.88
CA GLU A 39 13.35 11.58 12.96
C GLU A 39 12.04 11.23 12.23
N TYR A 40 11.58 9.99 12.37
CA TYR A 40 10.37 9.44 11.78
C TYR A 40 9.33 9.18 12.85
N LYS A 41 8.18 9.86 12.75
CA LYS A 41 7.05 9.60 13.64
C LYS A 41 6.29 8.35 13.20
N GLY A 42 5.69 7.64 14.16
CA GLY A 42 4.83 6.48 13.90
C GLY A 42 5.57 5.18 13.59
N ILE A 43 6.90 5.14 13.78
CA ILE A 43 7.69 3.90 13.64
C ILE A 43 7.31 2.92 14.73
N GLU A 44 7.17 3.40 15.97
CA GLU A 44 6.75 2.59 17.10
C GLU A 44 5.40 1.91 16.85
N ASP A 45 4.38 2.67 16.42
CA ASP A 45 3.04 2.14 16.10
C ASP A 45 3.08 1.05 15.01
N ILE A 46 3.88 1.27 13.97
CA ILE A 46 4.10 0.29 12.89
C ILE A 46 4.76 -0.97 13.47
N CYS A 47 5.79 -0.79 14.30
CA CYS A 47 6.52 -1.89 14.92
C CYS A 47 5.65 -2.73 15.86
N LEU A 48 4.86 -2.09 16.72
CA LEU A 48 3.96 -2.77 17.66
C LEU A 48 2.95 -3.62 16.91
N SER A 49 2.33 -3.03 15.88
CA SER A 49 1.39 -3.72 15.01
C SER A 49 2.06 -4.88 14.27
N LEU A 50 3.23 -4.67 13.67
CA LEU A 50 3.96 -5.67 12.90
C LEU A 50 4.41 -6.86 13.77
N SER A 51 5.02 -6.57 14.92
CA SER A 51 5.45 -7.62 15.87
C SER A 51 4.25 -8.38 16.44
N GLY A 52 3.14 -7.69 16.71
CA GLY A 52 1.89 -8.30 17.12
C GLY A 52 1.25 -9.20 16.06
N ILE A 53 1.26 -8.77 14.79
CA ILE A 53 0.83 -9.58 13.64
C ILE A 53 1.63 -10.88 13.61
N PHE A 54 2.97 -10.81 13.71
CA PHE A 54 3.80 -12.02 13.71
C PHE A 54 3.59 -12.92 14.93
N ASN A 55 3.39 -12.33 16.10
CA ASN A 55 3.08 -13.08 17.32
C ASN A 55 1.74 -13.83 17.23
N LYS A 56 0.80 -13.35 16.42
CA LYS A 56 -0.54 -13.93 16.23
C LYS A 56 -0.77 -14.46 14.82
N ILE A 57 0.29 -14.65 14.03
CA ILE A 57 0.18 -14.97 12.60
C ILE A 57 -0.56 -16.29 12.36
N ASP A 58 -0.35 -17.28 13.24
CA ASP A 58 -1.03 -18.59 13.16
C ASP A 58 -2.55 -18.49 13.45
N LYS A 59 -3.03 -17.34 13.94
CA LYS A 59 -4.46 -17.04 14.18
C LYS A 59 -5.05 -16.10 13.13
N PHE A 60 -4.24 -15.64 12.17
CA PHE A 60 -4.70 -14.72 11.15
C PHE A 60 -5.53 -15.48 10.12
N GLN A 61 -6.84 -15.22 10.10
CA GLN A 61 -7.74 -15.74 9.09
C GLN A 61 -7.75 -14.77 7.91
N SER A 62 -7.05 -15.12 6.84
CA SER A 62 -6.93 -14.27 5.67
C SER A 62 -7.64 -14.86 4.46
N ASN A 63 -8.31 -14.01 3.69
CA ASN A 63 -8.74 -14.38 2.34
C ASN A 63 -7.55 -14.15 1.40
N ILE A 64 -6.56 -15.03 1.45
CA ILE A 64 -5.33 -14.93 0.65
C ILE A 64 -5.48 -15.58 -0.72
N LEU A 65 -4.69 -15.09 -1.66
CA LEU A 65 -4.70 -15.50 -3.06
C LEU A 65 -3.90 -16.80 -3.27
N PHE A 66 -2.80 -17.04 -2.56
CA PHE A 66 -1.93 -18.23 -2.57
C PHE A 66 -1.55 -18.64 -1.13
N ASP A 67 -1.14 -19.88 -0.89
CA ASP A 67 -0.85 -20.39 0.46
C ASP A 67 0.29 -19.62 1.18
N ASP A 68 1.21 -19.00 0.43
CA ASP A 68 2.32 -18.18 0.95
C ASP A 68 2.05 -16.66 0.94
N ASP A 69 0.84 -16.22 0.59
CA ASP A 69 0.54 -14.80 0.37
C ASP A 69 0.40 -13.95 1.62
N LEU A 70 0.36 -14.57 2.80
CA LEU A 70 0.32 -13.83 4.04
C LEU A 70 1.54 -12.91 4.18
N CYS A 71 2.72 -13.37 3.76
CA CYS A 71 3.91 -12.53 3.79
C CYS A 71 3.84 -11.39 2.78
N SER A 72 3.31 -11.65 1.57
CA SER A 72 3.08 -10.60 0.56
C SER A 72 2.11 -9.54 1.09
N LEU A 73 1.00 -9.96 1.69
CA LEU A 73 0.02 -9.08 2.31
C LEU A 73 0.64 -8.23 3.43
N VAL A 74 1.41 -8.84 4.34
CA VAL A 74 2.11 -8.12 5.42
C VAL A 74 3.15 -7.15 4.87
N ASN A 75 3.89 -7.53 3.83
CA ASN A 75 4.79 -6.61 3.13
C ASN A 75 4.00 -5.42 2.56
N TYR A 76 2.95 -5.64 1.78
CA TYR A 76 2.16 -4.55 1.21
C TYR A 76 1.58 -3.62 2.28
N TRP A 77 1.09 -4.16 3.40
CA TRP A 77 0.62 -3.40 4.55
C TRP A 77 1.73 -2.54 5.18
N LEU A 78 2.93 -3.11 5.34
CA LEU A 78 4.08 -2.41 5.91
C LEU A 78 4.51 -1.26 5.00
N TYR A 79 4.72 -1.53 3.71
CA TYR A 79 5.16 -0.53 2.75
C TYR A 79 4.13 0.58 2.58
N ASP A 80 2.83 0.27 2.56
CA ASP A 80 1.77 1.28 2.51
C ASP A 80 1.89 2.27 3.68
N ARG A 81 2.08 1.76 4.90
CA ARG A 81 2.25 2.60 6.09
C ARG A 81 3.55 3.40 6.07
N VAL A 82 4.64 2.81 5.61
CA VAL A 82 5.92 3.54 5.46
C VAL A 82 5.75 4.68 4.46
N PHE A 83 5.18 4.43 3.28
CA PHE A 83 4.95 5.46 2.26
C PHE A 83 3.98 6.56 2.72
N ASN A 84 2.88 6.19 3.39
CA ASN A 84 1.77 7.11 3.67
C ASN A 84 1.86 7.78 5.05
N LYS A 85 2.46 7.13 6.05
CA LYS A 85 2.50 7.63 7.45
C LYS A 85 3.89 8.10 7.87
N VAL A 86 4.95 7.47 7.34
CA VAL A 86 6.33 7.71 7.81
C VAL A 86 7.07 8.70 6.91
N VAL A 87 7.17 8.40 5.62
CA VAL A 87 8.02 9.17 4.67
C VAL A 87 7.27 10.27 3.92
N HIS A 88 6.00 10.52 4.25
CA HIS A 88 5.13 11.47 3.54
C HIS A 88 5.65 12.93 3.53
N LYS A 89 6.63 13.27 4.36
CA LYS A 89 7.19 14.63 4.45
C LYS A 89 8.39 14.85 3.50
N LYS A 90 8.28 15.88 2.66
CA LYS A 90 9.29 16.31 1.68
C LYS A 90 10.61 16.65 2.39
N GLY A 91 11.62 15.80 2.21
CA GLY A 91 12.95 16.02 2.78
C GLY A 91 13.87 14.80 2.71
N LYS A 92 14.06 14.23 1.50
CA LYS A 92 15.13 13.27 1.13
C LYS A 92 15.41 12.10 2.09
N LYS A 93 14.39 11.60 2.77
CA LYS A 93 14.48 10.36 3.54
C LYS A 93 13.89 9.24 2.72
N LYS A 94 14.71 8.25 2.44
CA LYS A 94 14.41 7.25 1.42
C LYS A 94 13.82 6.02 2.10
N VAL A 95 12.76 5.50 1.50
CA VAL A 95 12.04 4.31 2.00
C VAL A 95 12.99 3.12 2.20
N ASP A 96 14.02 3.00 1.37
CA ASP A 96 15.06 1.98 1.49
C ASP A 96 15.80 2.01 2.84
N GLU A 97 16.11 3.19 3.38
CA GLU A 97 16.76 3.36 4.68
C GLU A 97 15.86 2.90 5.84
N VAL A 98 14.62 3.40 5.86
CA VAL A 98 13.62 3.04 6.88
C VAL A 98 13.37 1.54 6.86
N ILE A 99 13.11 0.97 5.68
CA ILE A 99 12.83 -0.45 5.51
C ILE A 99 14.05 -1.30 5.89
N LEU A 100 15.27 -0.89 5.55
CA LEU A 100 16.47 -1.62 5.93
C LEU A 100 16.58 -1.73 7.45
N ILE A 101 16.34 -0.64 8.18
CA ILE A 101 16.39 -0.64 9.63
C ILE A 101 15.26 -1.52 10.20
N ILE A 102 14.03 -1.38 9.68
CA ILE A 102 12.88 -2.23 10.06
C ILE A 102 13.18 -3.71 9.78
N SER A 103 13.84 -4.06 8.66
CA SER A 103 14.10 -5.45 8.26
C SER A 103 14.93 -6.22 9.29
N ASN A 104 15.80 -5.54 10.04
CA ASN A 104 16.57 -6.18 11.09
C ASN A 104 15.69 -6.62 12.26
N TYR A 105 14.62 -5.88 12.55
CA TYR A 105 13.62 -6.22 13.55
C TYR A 105 12.55 -7.17 12.99
N PHE A 106 12.26 -7.09 11.69
CA PHE A 106 11.32 -7.98 11.03
C PHE A 106 11.73 -9.44 11.20
N ARG A 107 13.02 -9.77 11.03
CA ARG A 107 13.54 -11.14 11.25
C ARG A 107 13.43 -11.62 12.69
N ASP A 108 13.48 -10.69 13.64
CA ASP A 108 13.34 -10.98 15.06
C ASP A 108 11.89 -11.28 15.45
N PHE A 109 10.93 -10.71 14.72
CA PHE A 109 9.50 -10.88 14.97
C PHE A 109 8.93 -12.06 14.18
N ALA A 110 9.32 -12.17 12.91
CA ALA A 110 8.97 -13.30 12.08
C ALA A 110 9.61 -14.56 12.68
N LYS A 111 8.79 -15.58 12.94
CA LYS A 111 9.33 -16.91 13.27
C LYS A 111 10.34 -17.30 12.17
N PRO A 112 11.46 -17.95 12.51
CA PRO A 112 12.46 -18.35 11.53
C PRO A 112 11.81 -19.03 10.32
N ASN A 113 12.14 -18.56 9.13
CA ASN A 113 11.68 -19.08 7.83
C ASN A 113 10.21 -18.85 7.47
N LYS A 114 9.46 -18.01 8.20
CA LYS A 114 8.05 -17.73 7.82
C LYS A 114 7.87 -16.58 6.83
N CYS A 115 8.51 -15.43 7.04
CA CYS A 115 8.38 -14.28 6.13
C CYS A 115 9.70 -13.51 5.97
N SER A 116 9.91 -12.95 4.79
CA SER A 116 11.02 -12.03 4.48
C SER A 116 10.50 -10.68 3.99
N ILE A 117 11.31 -9.63 4.17
CA ILE A 117 11.07 -8.32 3.56
C ILE A 117 11.38 -8.40 2.06
N GLN A 118 10.48 -7.87 1.25
CA GLN A 118 10.64 -7.76 -0.21
C GLN A 118 11.21 -6.38 -0.57
N PHE A 119 12.53 -6.25 -0.55
CA PHE A 119 13.22 -4.97 -0.78
C PHE A 119 12.91 -4.32 -2.14
N GLU A 120 12.44 -5.08 -3.12
CA GLU A 120 11.98 -4.60 -4.41
C GLU A 120 10.81 -3.61 -4.29
N LEU A 121 10.02 -3.70 -3.21
CA LEU A 121 8.92 -2.78 -2.92
C LEU A 121 9.38 -1.41 -2.40
N CYS A 122 10.69 -1.19 -2.16
CA CYS A 122 11.22 0.12 -1.79
C CYS A 122 11.03 1.17 -2.89
N PHE A 123 10.84 0.74 -4.15
CA PHE A 123 10.53 1.61 -5.27
C PHE A 123 9.02 1.85 -5.34
N GLN A 124 8.61 3.10 -5.13
CA GLN A 124 7.19 3.44 -4.98
C GLN A 124 6.32 2.99 -6.16
N ASP A 125 6.83 3.12 -7.40
CA ASP A 125 6.10 2.70 -8.59
C ASP A 125 5.97 1.18 -8.69
N ASP A 126 7.04 0.44 -8.37
CA ASP A 126 7.02 -1.03 -8.35
C ASP A 126 6.07 -1.53 -7.25
N PHE A 127 6.09 -0.91 -6.06
CA PHE A 127 5.15 -1.19 -4.97
C PHE A 127 3.70 -0.95 -5.36
N LYS A 128 3.39 0.23 -5.93
CA LYS A 128 2.01 0.57 -6.34
C LYS A 128 1.46 -0.44 -7.34
N LYS A 129 2.28 -0.85 -8.32
CA LYS A 129 1.91 -1.86 -9.32
C LYS A 129 1.69 -3.22 -8.68
N ALA A 130 2.67 -3.72 -7.93
CA ALA A 130 2.59 -5.03 -7.27
C ALA A 130 1.39 -5.12 -6.32
N LYS A 131 1.19 -4.11 -5.48
CA LYS A 131 0.04 -4.03 -4.56
C LYS A 131 -1.29 -4.03 -5.31
N SER A 132 -1.42 -3.24 -6.38
CA SER A 132 -2.68 -3.17 -7.14
C SER A 132 -3.01 -4.49 -7.83
N LEU A 133 -2.01 -5.16 -8.43
CA LEU A 133 -2.16 -6.50 -8.99
C LEU A 133 -2.64 -7.48 -7.92
N PHE A 134 -1.93 -7.54 -6.79
CA PHE A 134 -2.23 -8.43 -5.68
C PHE A 134 -3.63 -8.22 -5.13
N ASP A 135 -4.01 -6.97 -4.85
CA ASP A 135 -5.30 -6.61 -4.28
C ASP A 135 -6.45 -6.98 -5.22
N PHE A 136 -6.32 -6.68 -6.51
CA PHE A 136 -7.35 -7.00 -7.49
C PHE A 136 -7.50 -8.51 -7.70
N ALA A 137 -6.38 -9.25 -7.79
CA ALA A 137 -6.40 -10.70 -7.90
C ALA A 137 -7.01 -11.36 -6.65
N THR A 138 -6.70 -10.84 -5.46
CA THR A 138 -7.32 -11.28 -4.20
C THR A 138 -8.84 -11.06 -4.19
N ASN A 139 -9.31 -9.99 -4.83
CA ASN A 139 -10.74 -9.68 -4.95
C ASN A 139 -11.46 -10.43 -6.07
N TYR A 140 -10.72 -10.98 -7.04
CA TYR A 140 -11.26 -11.53 -8.27
C TYR A 140 -12.38 -12.56 -8.05
N PRO A 141 -12.25 -13.58 -7.17
CA PRO A 141 -13.33 -14.55 -6.94
C PRO A 141 -14.61 -13.92 -6.41
N ALA A 142 -14.49 -12.94 -5.51
CA ALA A 142 -15.64 -12.22 -4.96
C ALA A 142 -16.31 -11.34 -6.03
N ILE A 143 -15.52 -10.67 -6.87
CA ILE A 143 -16.03 -9.87 -7.99
C ILE A 143 -16.80 -10.76 -8.97
N GLN A 144 -16.23 -11.92 -9.36
CA GLN A 144 -16.93 -12.87 -10.22
C GLN A 144 -18.26 -13.33 -9.63
N ASN A 145 -18.31 -13.61 -8.33
CA ASN A 145 -19.55 -13.98 -7.64
C ASN A 145 -20.59 -12.84 -7.68
N TYR A 146 -20.19 -11.59 -7.51
CA TYR A 146 -21.11 -10.46 -7.67
C TYR A 146 -21.65 -10.38 -9.10
N LEU A 147 -20.77 -10.41 -10.10
CA LEU A 147 -21.15 -10.27 -11.51
C LEU A 147 -21.94 -11.46 -12.06
N GLY A 148 -21.77 -12.66 -11.50
CA GLY A 148 -22.51 -13.86 -11.89
C GLY A 148 -23.95 -13.91 -11.36
N LYS A 149 -24.36 -12.98 -10.50
CA LYS A 149 -25.74 -12.93 -10.00
C LYS A 149 -26.67 -12.39 -11.08
N PRO A 150 -27.83 -13.03 -11.32
CA PRO A 150 -28.85 -12.51 -12.23
C PRO A 150 -29.23 -11.07 -11.85
N ASP A 151 -29.40 -10.23 -12.86
CA ASP A 151 -29.83 -8.82 -12.74
C ASP A 151 -28.93 -7.95 -11.82
N TYR A 152 -27.69 -8.37 -11.59
CA TYR A 152 -26.75 -7.57 -10.80
C TYR A 152 -26.45 -6.24 -11.50
N VAL A 153 -26.62 -5.14 -10.77
CA VAL A 153 -26.32 -3.78 -11.26
C VAL A 153 -25.17 -3.20 -10.45
N CYS A 154 -24.03 -3.01 -11.11
CA CYS A 154 -22.85 -2.44 -10.49
C CYS A 154 -23.09 -0.98 -10.06
N THR A 155 -22.60 -0.62 -8.87
CA THR A 155 -22.39 0.79 -8.56
C THR A 155 -21.33 1.40 -9.50
N GLN A 156 -21.37 2.72 -9.68
CA GLN A 156 -20.37 3.43 -10.49
C GLN A 156 -18.95 3.24 -9.93
N ALA A 157 -18.80 3.26 -8.60
CA ALA A 157 -17.53 3.04 -7.93
C ALA A 157 -16.98 1.63 -8.19
N PHE A 158 -17.84 0.61 -8.14
CA PHE A 158 -17.44 -0.78 -8.40
C PHE A 158 -17.06 -1.01 -9.86
N ASN A 159 -17.84 -0.47 -10.80
CA ASN A 159 -17.49 -0.50 -12.22
C ASN A 159 -16.15 0.20 -12.49
N LYS A 160 -15.96 1.40 -11.94
CA LYS A 160 -14.70 2.15 -12.06
C LYS A 160 -13.52 1.36 -11.51
N TYR A 161 -13.67 0.75 -10.33
CA TYR A 161 -12.64 -0.09 -9.73
C TYR A 161 -12.23 -1.25 -10.65
N ILE A 162 -13.18 -1.96 -11.26
CA ILE A 162 -12.90 -3.05 -12.20
C ILE A 162 -12.19 -2.51 -13.45
N THR A 163 -12.73 -1.49 -14.10
CA THR A 163 -12.18 -0.93 -15.34
C THR A 163 -10.77 -0.38 -15.14
N GLU A 164 -10.52 0.37 -14.06
CA GLU A 164 -9.20 0.93 -13.77
C GLU A 164 -8.15 -0.16 -13.51
N ASN A 165 -8.51 -1.23 -12.81
CA ASN A 165 -7.59 -2.34 -12.59
C ASN A 165 -7.31 -3.13 -13.87
N ILE A 166 -8.29 -3.37 -14.73
CA ILE A 166 -8.05 -4.05 -16.02
C ILE A 166 -7.10 -3.24 -16.90
N ASN A 167 -7.33 -1.93 -17.01
CA ASN A 167 -6.44 -1.03 -17.74
C ASN A 167 -5.01 -1.05 -17.15
N LEU A 168 -4.89 -1.13 -15.82
CA LEU A 168 -3.60 -1.24 -15.15
C LEU A 168 -2.91 -2.58 -15.46
N TYR A 169 -3.66 -3.69 -15.49
CA TYR A 169 -3.13 -5.02 -15.86
C TYR A 169 -2.56 -5.02 -17.28
N GLN A 170 -3.31 -4.48 -18.26
CA GLN A 170 -2.86 -4.35 -19.64
C GLN A 170 -1.62 -3.48 -19.77
N LYS A 171 -1.58 -2.36 -19.03
CA LYS A 171 -0.41 -1.48 -19.00
C LYS A 171 0.82 -2.20 -18.43
N ILE A 172 0.65 -2.89 -17.30
CA ILE A 172 1.75 -3.63 -16.67
C ILE A 172 2.23 -4.77 -17.59
N GLU A 173 1.32 -5.47 -18.26
CA GLU A 173 1.65 -6.49 -19.24
C GLU A 173 2.62 -5.97 -20.31
N GLY A 174 2.30 -4.84 -20.95
CA GLY A 174 3.19 -4.22 -21.94
C GLY A 174 4.55 -3.77 -21.36
N GLU A 175 4.61 -3.42 -20.08
CA GLU A 175 5.89 -3.12 -19.41
C GLU A 175 6.73 -4.37 -19.13
N CYS A 176 6.09 -5.54 -19.00
CA CYS A 176 6.73 -6.80 -18.68
C CYS A 176 7.34 -7.52 -19.87
N GLU A 177 6.93 -7.20 -21.10
CA GLU A 177 7.46 -7.76 -22.35
C GLU A 177 8.98 -7.66 -22.47
N ASN A 178 9.60 -6.66 -21.84
CA ASN A 178 11.05 -6.43 -21.86
C ASN A 178 11.73 -6.53 -20.48
N LYS A 179 10.99 -6.82 -19.40
CA LYS A 179 11.47 -6.69 -18.01
C LYS A 179 10.86 -7.74 -17.05
N THR A 180 11.02 -9.02 -17.38
CA THR A 180 10.50 -10.16 -16.59
C THR A 180 10.98 -10.21 -15.13
N LYS A 181 12.06 -9.49 -14.79
CA LYS A 181 12.69 -9.54 -13.46
C LYS A 181 11.99 -8.69 -12.40
N LYS A 182 11.07 -7.77 -12.77
CA LYS A 182 10.34 -6.94 -11.81
C LYS A 182 9.34 -7.77 -11.01
N ILE A 183 9.20 -7.45 -9.72
CA ILE A 183 8.30 -8.18 -8.80
C ILE A 183 6.85 -8.20 -9.30
N PHE A 184 6.35 -7.10 -9.85
CA PHE A 184 5.01 -7.02 -10.41
C PHE A 184 4.85 -7.86 -11.69
N CYS A 185 5.92 -8.10 -12.48
CA CYS A 185 5.85 -8.96 -13.66
C CYS A 185 5.75 -10.43 -13.27
N LYS A 186 6.55 -10.87 -12.29
CA LYS A 186 6.43 -12.23 -11.74
C LYS A 186 5.03 -12.47 -11.18
N LEU A 187 4.52 -11.51 -10.41
CA LEU A 187 3.17 -11.58 -9.84
C LEU A 187 2.09 -11.63 -10.94
N LEU A 188 2.19 -10.80 -11.99
CA LEU A 188 1.26 -10.83 -13.12
C LEU A 188 1.22 -12.21 -13.77
N THR A 189 2.38 -12.82 -14.05
CA THR A 189 2.47 -14.17 -14.60
C THR A 189 1.78 -15.20 -13.71
N SER A 190 2.03 -15.16 -12.39
CA SER A 190 1.37 -16.07 -11.43
C SER A 190 -0.15 -15.88 -11.42
N ILE A 191 -0.63 -14.63 -11.47
CA ILE A 191 -2.05 -14.31 -11.49
C ILE A 191 -2.71 -14.83 -12.78
N TYR A 192 -2.09 -14.61 -13.94
CA TYR A 192 -2.60 -15.11 -15.22
C TYR A 192 -2.58 -16.64 -15.31
N SER A 193 -1.56 -17.28 -14.74
CA SER A 193 -1.52 -18.74 -14.65
C SER A 193 -2.66 -19.29 -13.78
N LYS A 194 -2.97 -18.64 -12.65
CA LYS A 194 -4.02 -19.08 -11.73
C LYS A 194 -5.44 -18.88 -12.27
N TYR A 195 -5.73 -17.70 -12.78
CA TYR A 195 -7.12 -17.33 -13.15
C TYR A 195 -7.38 -17.38 -14.65
N GLY A 196 -6.35 -17.38 -15.48
CA GLY A 196 -6.46 -17.21 -16.93
C GLY A 196 -6.49 -15.73 -17.31
N LYS A 197 -5.54 -15.31 -18.16
CA LYS A 197 -5.41 -13.93 -18.66
C LYS A 197 -6.73 -13.40 -19.20
N ASP A 198 -7.34 -14.11 -20.15
CA ASP A 198 -8.56 -13.65 -20.82
C ASP A 198 -9.72 -13.47 -19.83
N LYS A 199 -9.84 -14.35 -18.84
CA LYS A 199 -10.90 -14.26 -17.83
C LYS A 199 -10.75 -13.05 -16.91
N ILE A 200 -9.52 -12.61 -16.65
CA ILE A 200 -9.27 -11.38 -15.90
C ILE A 200 -9.56 -10.16 -16.79
N LEU A 201 -9.01 -10.14 -18.00
CA LEU A 201 -9.09 -8.96 -18.87
C LEU A 201 -10.48 -8.71 -19.46
N GLN A 202 -11.33 -9.74 -19.54
CA GLN A 202 -12.71 -9.62 -20.01
C GLN A 202 -13.71 -9.29 -18.89
N LEU A 203 -13.28 -9.22 -17.63
CA LEU A 203 -14.16 -8.93 -16.51
C LEU A 203 -14.79 -7.54 -16.68
N LYS A 204 -16.12 -7.43 -16.61
CA LYS A 204 -16.80 -6.15 -16.79
C LYS A 204 -18.16 -6.17 -16.09
N CYS A 205 -18.65 -4.97 -15.79
CA CYS A 205 -20.05 -4.79 -15.41
C CYS A 205 -20.89 -4.66 -16.67
N ASP A 206 -21.84 -5.57 -16.87
CA ASP A 206 -22.79 -5.46 -17.99
C ASP A 206 -23.88 -4.41 -17.73
N ASN A 207 -24.29 -4.25 -16.47
CA ASN A 207 -25.25 -3.24 -16.03
C ASN A 207 -24.62 -2.31 -14.97
N VAL A 208 -24.73 -0.99 -15.17
CA VAL A 208 -24.21 0.01 -14.25
C VAL A 208 -25.32 0.97 -13.83
N GLN A 209 -25.36 1.32 -12.54
CA GLN A 209 -26.34 2.26 -12.00
C GLN A 209 -26.27 3.61 -12.72
N SER A 210 -27.38 3.99 -13.36
CA SER A 210 -27.52 5.29 -13.99
C SER A 210 -27.60 6.38 -12.93
N THR A 211 -26.79 7.44 -13.09
CA THR A 211 -26.96 8.67 -12.29
C THR A 211 -28.21 9.39 -12.76
N SER A 212 -29.37 9.00 -12.25
CA SER A 212 -30.52 9.89 -12.22
C SER A 212 -30.18 11.03 -11.27
N LYS A 213 -29.69 12.16 -11.80
CA LYS A 213 -29.78 13.42 -11.08
C LYS A 213 -31.27 13.67 -10.85
N SER A 214 -31.67 13.63 -9.58
CA SER A 214 -33.01 13.99 -9.11
C SER A 214 -33.52 15.21 -9.86
N LEU A 215 -34.75 15.11 -10.37
CA LEU A 215 -35.44 16.13 -11.14
C LEU A 215 -35.34 17.48 -10.41
N ALA A 216 -34.73 18.47 -11.06
CA ALA A 216 -35.06 19.85 -10.77
C ALA A 216 -36.58 20.01 -11.02
N PRO A 217 -37.34 20.70 -10.14
CA PRO A 217 -38.75 20.96 -10.40
C PRO A 217 -38.86 21.74 -11.71
N LYS A 218 -39.65 21.24 -12.66
CA LYS A 218 -40.06 22.03 -13.82
C LYS A 218 -40.83 23.23 -13.29
N HIS A 219 -40.24 24.43 -13.36
CA HIS A 219 -41.03 25.65 -13.38
C HIS A 219 -41.93 25.59 -14.61
N GLN A 220 -43.23 25.40 -14.40
CA GLN A 220 -44.24 25.79 -15.36
C GLN A 220 -44.51 27.27 -15.13
N GLU A 221 -44.19 28.06 -16.14
CA GLU A 221 -44.62 29.43 -16.31
C GLU A 221 -46.10 29.41 -16.73
N GLY A 222 -46.93 30.10 -15.96
CA GLY A 222 -48.37 30.24 -16.16
C GLY A 222 -48.82 31.51 -15.46
N ASP A 223 -48.95 32.57 -16.25
CA ASP A 223 -49.41 33.90 -15.87
C ASP A 223 -50.95 33.97 -15.88
N LEU A 224 -51.57 34.52 -14.83
CA LEU A 224 -52.64 35.55 -14.88
C LEU A 224 -53.26 35.85 -13.50
N ASP A 225 -53.43 37.16 -13.28
CA ASP A 225 -53.89 37.91 -12.11
C ASP A 225 -55.22 37.52 -11.44
N GLN A 226 -55.33 37.75 -10.11
CA GLN A 226 -56.35 38.63 -9.50
C GLN A 226 -55.98 38.98 -8.03
N SER A 227 -56.11 40.27 -7.70
CA SER A 227 -55.86 40.92 -6.41
C SER A 227 -56.87 40.57 -5.30
N PHE A 228 -56.43 40.62 -4.02
CA PHE A 228 -57.17 41.21 -2.88
C PHE A 228 -56.18 41.58 -1.75
N ALA A 229 -56.38 42.75 -1.14
CA ALA A 229 -55.49 43.42 -0.20
C ALA A 229 -55.78 43.09 1.29
N LEU A 230 -54.75 43.26 2.14
CA LEU A 230 -54.67 44.07 3.38
C LEU A 230 -53.96 43.45 4.61
N SER A 231 -53.04 44.27 5.15
CA SER A 231 -52.56 44.41 6.54
C SER A 231 -51.49 43.43 7.04
N GLY A 232 -50.34 43.86 7.57
CA GLY A 232 -49.86 45.22 7.87
C GLY A 232 -48.41 45.23 8.41
N THR A 233 -47.78 46.41 8.29
CA THR A 233 -46.84 47.10 9.22
C THR A 233 -45.66 46.31 9.83
N GLY A 234 -44.40 46.73 9.75
CA GLY A 234 -43.81 47.97 9.27
C GLY A 234 -42.28 47.99 9.45
N ASP A 235 -41.64 48.80 8.59
CA ASP A 235 -40.43 49.62 8.72
C ASP A 235 -39.12 49.01 9.25
N TYR A 236 -38.06 48.84 8.43
CA TYR A 236 -37.17 49.83 7.80
C TYR A 236 -36.49 50.78 8.80
N THR A 237 -35.18 50.64 8.98
CA THR A 237 -34.23 51.77 8.81
C THR A 237 -32.80 51.25 8.63
N SER A 238 -32.27 51.51 7.44
CA SER A 238 -30.84 51.60 7.12
C SER A 238 -30.23 52.86 7.73
N SER A 239 -28.98 52.81 8.21
CA SER A 239 -28.09 53.99 8.14
C SER A 239 -26.60 53.60 8.23
N SER A 240 -25.88 53.98 7.17
CA SER A 240 -24.44 54.25 7.07
C SER A 240 -23.96 55.22 8.18
N SER A 241 -22.71 55.33 8.64
CA SER A 241 -21.40 55.34 7.95
C SER A 241 -20.24 55.50 8.97
N ASN A 242 -19.05 55.03 8.57
CA ASN A 242 -17.70 55.65 8.72
C ASN A 242 -16.96 55.86 10.07
N THR A 243 -15.79 55.20 10.14
CA THR A 243 -14.45 55.66 10.57
C THR A 243 -14.08 55.76 12.06
N ALA A 244 -13.14 54.90 12.49
CA ALA A 244 -12.00 55.30 13.33
C ALA A 244 -10.90 54.22 13.30
N VAL A 245 -9.72 54.62 12.84
CA VAL A 245 -8.46 53.86 12.81
C VAL A 245 -7.85 53.85 14.21
N ALA A 246 -7.24 52.72 14.60
CA ALA A 246 -5.90 52.62 15.21
C ALA A 246 -5.82 51.59 16.35
N SER A 247 -5.11 50.49 16.09
CA SER A 247 -3.96 50.09 16.91
C SER A 247 -3.27 48.87 16.27
N ILE A 248 -2.24 49.12 15.46
CA ILE A 248 -1.26 48.12 15.06
C ILE A 248 -0.09 48.29 16.02
N LEU A 249 0.24 47.26 16.80
CA LEU A 249 1.57 47.13 17.41
C LEU A 249 2.18 45.74 17.06
N PRO A 250 3.51 45.66 16.91
CA PRO A 250 4.16 44.67 16.06
C PRO A 250 4.74 43.50 16.86
N LEU A 251 4.38 42.27 16.51
CA LEU A 251 5.06 41.05 16.94
C LEU A 251 5.97 40.54 15.83
N LEU A 252 7.00 41.32 15.48
CA LEU A 252 8.12 40.86 14.66
C LEU A 252 9.42 41.21 15.38
N GLY A 253 9.75 40.41 16.40
CA GLY A 253 10.91 40.67 17.24
C GLY A 253 11.46 39.46 18.00
N ILE A 254 11.24 38.22 17.54
CA ILE A 254 11.90 37.01 18.10
C ILE A 254 12.48 36.07 17.01
N SER A 255 12.29 36.34 15.72
CA SER A 255 12.64 35.35 14.67
C SER A 255 14.12 35.31 14.22
N PHE A 256 15.06 35.99 14.88
CA PHE A 256 16.46 36.05 14.39
C PHE A 256 17.52 35.41 15.30
N THR A 257 17.19 34.92 16.49
CA THR A 257 18.18 34.23 17.34
C THR A 257 18.29 32.72 17.07
N THR A 258 17.31 32.09 16.42
CA THR A 258 17.41 30.67 16.01
C THR A 258 18.28 30.46 14.76
N PHE A 259 18.45 31.49 13.91
CA PHE A 259 19.24 31.38 12.68
C PHE A 259 20.75 31.30 12.96
N PHE A 260 21.22 31.96 14.03
CA PHE A 260 22.63 31.91 14.42
C PHE A 260 23.02 30.63 15.18
N LEU A 261 22.10 30.02 15.95
CA LEU A 261 22.38 28.76 16.66
C LEU A 261 22.32 27.51 15.76
N TYR A 262 21.60 27.58 14.62
CA TYR A 262 21.64 26.53 13.59
C TYR A 262 23.02 26.44 12.91
N LYS A 263 23.72 27.58 12.73
CA LYS A 263 25.03 27.61 12.06
C LYS A 263 26.22 27.27 12.98
N PHE A 264 26.02 27.21 14.30
CA PHE A 264 27.09 26.94 15.27
C PHE A 264 26.91 25.67 16.11
N THR A 265 25.85 24.90 15.89
CA THR A 265 25.76 23.55 16.46
C THR A 265 26.53 22.58 15.57
N SER A 266 27.83 22.46 15.81
CA SER A 266 28.70 21.44 15.22
C SER A 266 28.31 20.05 15.73
N ILE A 267 27.23 19.47 15.20
CA ILE A 267 26.96 18.02 15.25
C ILE A 267 26.65 17.60 13.82
N GLY A 268 27.68 17.70 12.97
CA GLY A 268 27.62 17.40 11.55
C GLY A 268 28.73 16.46 11.10
N THR A 269 29.20 15.58 11.98
CA THR A 269 30.24 14.59 11.65
C THR A 269 30.07 13.30 12.47
N TRP A 270 28.90 12.65 12.39
CA TRP A 270 28.83 11.22 12.71
C TRP A 270 27.69 10.45 12.03
N ILE A 271 27.30 10.85 10.82
CA ILE A 271 26.60 9.92 9.91
C ILE A 271 27.68 9.22 9.09
N ASN A 272 28.07 8.04 9.59
CA ASN A 272 29.04 7.11 9.01
C ASN A 272 28.87 6.92 7.48
N PRO A 273 29.93 6.59 6.72
CA PRO A 273 29.92 6.42 5.26
C PRO A 273 29.15 5.16 4.76
N LYS A 274 28.26 4.57 5.56
CA LYS A 274 27.56 3.31 5.25
C LYS A 274 26.42 3.45 4.23
N ILE A 275 25.99 4.66 3.88
CA ILE A 275 25.00 4.87 2.80
C ILE A 275 25.51 4.39 1.43
N GLY A 276 26.82 4.47 1.18
CA GLY A 276 27.42 3.92 -0.04
C GLY A 276 27.37 2.39 -0.09
N SER A 277 27.64 1.73 1.04
CA SER A 277 27.55 0.27 1.15
C SER A 277 26.13 -0.27 1.04
N ILE A 278 25.12 0.50 1.48
CA ILE A 278 23.70 0.09 1.39
C ILE A 278 23.20 0.09 -0.05
N LYS A 279 23.49 1.15 -0.82
CA LYS A 279 23.21 1.16 -2.27
C LYS A 279 23.89 -0.01 -2.97
N LYS A 280 25.09 -0.40 -2.52
CA LYS A 280 25.82 -1.54 -3.05
C LYS A 280 25.16 -2.87 -2.70
N VAL A 281 24.65 -3.07 -1.48
CA VAL A 281 23.89 -4.29 -1.12
C VAL A 281 22.61 -4.42 -1.94
N ILE A 282 21.83 -3.34 -2.06
CA ILE A 282 20.61 -3.33 -2.87
C ILE A 282 20.96 -3.59 -4.35
N LYS A 283 21.95 -2.89 -4.89
CA LYS A 283 22.45 -3.09 -6.26
C LYS A 283 22.97 -4.51 -6.47
N ASN A 284 23.68 -5.10 -5.51
CA ASN A 284 24.15 -6.48 -5.58
C ASN A 284 22.98 -7.48 -5.53
N LEU A 285 21.93 -7.25 -4.73
CA LEU A 285 20.72 -8.08 -4.79
C LEU A 285 20.03 -7.99 -6.16
N TYR A 286 20.12 -6.83 -6.83
CA TYR A 286 19.67 -6.66 -8.21
C TYR A 286 20.58 -7.36 -9.23
N GLU A 287 21.91 -7.32 -9.06
CA GLU A 287 22.90 -7.88 -9.99
C GLU A 287 23.20 -9.39 -9.77
N ASP A 288 23.08 -9.91 -8.55
CA ASP A 288 23.31 -11.33 -8.23
C ASP A 288 22.11 -12.19 -8.66
N ASN A 289 20.88 -11.68 -8.51
CA ASN A 289 19.70 -12.28 -9.13
C ASN A 289 19.77 -12.23 -10.68
N ASP A 290 20.51 -11.28 -11.25
CA ASP A 290 20.74 -11.19 -12.71
C ASP A 290 21.65 -12.31 -13.20
N LYS A 291 22.67 -12.68 -12.41
CA LYS A 291 23.65 -13.73 -12.71
C LYS A 291 23.17 -15.15 -12.38
N SER A 292 22.40 -15.35 -11.32
CA SER A 292 21.93 -16.69 -10.93
C SER A 292 20.89 -17.27 -11.89
N ILE A 293 20.12 -16.41 -12.57
CA ILE A 293 19.08 -16.82 -13.53
C ILE A 293 19.67 -17.19 -14.90
N ASN A 294 20.79 -16.59 -15.31
CA ASN A 294 21.41 -16.89 -16.61
C ASN A 294 22.10 -18.28 -16.66
N ASN A 295 22.21 -18.97 -15.51
CA ASN A 295 22.84 -20.29 -15.43
C ASN A 295 21.81 -21.45 -15.30
N SER A 296 20.50 -21.20 -15.37
CA SER A 296 19.49 -22.26 -15.25
C SER A 296 18.73 -22.58 -16.54
N GLU A 297 19.15 -22.07 -17.70
CA GLU A 297 18.64 -22.55 -18.98
C GLU A 297 19.57 -23.62 -19.56
N ASN A 298 18.97 -24.80 -19.80
CA ASN A 298 19.50 -26.04 -20.37
C ASN A 298 20.12 -27.05 -19.38
N ILE A 299 19.24 -27.80 -18.71
CA ILE A 299 19.45 -29.24 -18.56
C ILE A 299 18.15 -29.92 -19.00
N ASP A 300 18.09 -30.35 -20.26
CA ASP A 300 17.16 -31.39 -20.68
C ASP A 300 17.51 -32.66 -19.90
N ILE A 301 16.60 -33.11 -19.05
CA ILE A 301 16.74 -34.38 -18.34
C ILE A 301 16.03 -35.43 -19.19
N ASP A 302 16.81 -36.09 -20.04
CA ASP A 302 16.41 -37.33 -20.69
C ASP A 302 16.59 -38.47 -19.68
N PHE A 303 15.50 -39.14 -19.32
CA PHE A 303 15.50 -40.26 -18.39
C PHE A 303 15.68 -41.57 -19.17
N GLU A 304 16.94 -41.96 -19.43
CA GLU A 304 17.25 -43.36 -19.71
C GLU A 304 18.50 -43.83 -18.95
N ASN A 305 18.24 -44.73 -18.00
CA ASN A 305 19.08 -45.82 -17.49
C ASN A 305 20.58 -45.55 -17.28
N GLN A 306 20.94 -45.21 -16.03
CA GLN A 306 22.22 -45.64 -15.46
C GLN A 306 22.04 -46.04 -13.99
N GLU A 307 22.32 -47.31 -13.69
CA GLU A 307 22.37 -47.86 -12.34
C GLU A 307 23.43 -47.12 -11.51
N VAL A 308 23.00 -46.44 -10.44
CA VAL A 308 23.91 -45.81 -9.48
C VAL A 308 24.16 -46.78 -8.33
N ASN A 309 25.34 -47.41 -8.34
CA ASN A 309 25.86 -48.16 -7.19
C ASN A 309 26.15 -47.18 -6.04
N MET A 310 25.32 -47.21 -4.99
CA MET A 310 25.57 -46.47 -3.75
C MET A 310 26.26 -47.39 -2.72
N GLN A 311 27.53 -47.10 -2.46
CA GLN A 311 28.30 -47.76 -1.40
C GLN A 311 28.00 -47.07 -0.06
N TYR A 312 27.39 -47.80 0.87
CA TYR A 312 27.11 -47.35 2.24
C TYR A 312 28.36 -47.41 3.11
N HIS A 313 28.70 -46.31 3.79
CA HIS A 313 29.60 -46.33 4.94
C HIS A 313 28.81 -46.18 6.24
N SER A 314 28.81 -47.25 7.04
CA SER A 314 28.29 -47.27 8.41
C SER A 314 29.31 -46.67 9.37
N TRP A 315 28.89 -45.71 10.21
CA TRP A 315 29.68 -45.27 11.37
C TRP A 315 29.46 -46.21 12.55
N GLY A 316 30.57 -46.79 13.03
CA GLY A 316 30.61 -47.61 14.23
C GLY A 316 30.85 -46.76 15.47
N ASN A 317 30.12 -47.10 16.54
CA ASN A 317 30.36 -46.68 17.91
C ASN A 317 31.75 -47.15 18.39
N TYR A 318 32.44 -46.31 19.17
CA TYR A 318 33.04 -46.66 20.46
C TYR A 318 33.16 -45.37 21.30
#